data_AF-A0A5K1G1G1-F1
#
_entry.id   AF-A0A5K1G1G1-F1
#
_cell.length_a   1.000
_cell.length_b   1.000
_cell.length_c   1.000
_cell.angle_alpha   90.00
_cell.angle_beta   90.00
_cell.angle_gamma   90.00
#
_symmetry.space_group_name_H-M   'P 1'
#
loop_
_entity.id
_entity.type
_entity.pdbx_description
1 polymer ?
#
loop_
_entity_poly.entity_id
_entity_poly.type
_entity_poly.pdbx_seq_one_letter_code
_entity_poly.pdbx_strand_id
1 'polypeptide(L)'
;LQRSTEKNKPQLILVGRSIGGSVAALCTLWLLKNQSSPSLPLCITFGSPLVGDEGLRKAIDAVEQWKAQFWHVAGHDDVIPRLFACRPTGQNSCSQCKPFGTYFLISDSGCTCVDDPDSVLELLDLTSPSLDKLPMQLRPKNYGVLLKQLEKKPLCRSRNIQAARFQESLTVDLALQLDSVGIGSNHLVRKASFFF
;
A
#
# COMPACT_ATOMS: atom_id res chain seq x y z
N LEU A 1 -27.67 12.57 33.55
CA LEU A 1 -27.29 12.89 32.16
C LEU A 1 -26.02 13.72 32.17
N GLN A 2 -24.84 13.08 32.25
CA GLN A 2 -23.56 13.76 32.05
C GLN A 2 -23.03 13.36 30.68
N ARG A 3 -23.20 14.25 29.71
CA ARG A 3 -22.60 14.17 28.38
C ARG A 3 -21.16 14.65 28.55
N SER A 4 -20.24 13.73 28.88
CA SER A 4 -18.81 14.03 28.84
C SER A 4 -18.41 14.23 27.39
N THR A 5 -17.98 15.44 27.05
CA THR A 5 -17.42 15.78 25.75
C THR A 5 -16.14 14.98 25.51
N GLU A 6 -16.18 13.93 24.68
CA GLU A 6 -15.00 13.27 24.12
C GLU A 6 -14.24 14.27 23.23
N LYS A 7 -13.37 15.09 23.85
CA LYS A 7 -12.42 15.93 23.13
C LYS A 7 -11.04 15.29 23.19
N ASN A 8 -10.56 14.89 22.00
CA ASN A 8 -9.18 14.52 21.67
C ASN A 8 -8.54 13.42 22.54
N LYS A 9 -8.98 12.17 22.36
CA LYS A 9 -8.13 11.04 22.74
C LYS A 9 -6.96 10.95 21.74
N PRO A 10 -5.70 10.89 22.18
CA PRO A 10 -4.56 10.75 21.28
C PRO A 10 -4.65 9.43 20.50
N GLN A 11 -4.46 9.49 19.18
CA GLN A 11 -4.34 8.31 18.33
C GLN A 11 -2.90 7.80 18.36
N LEU A 12 -2.70 6.51 18.62
CA LEU A 12 -1.40 5.87 18.51
C LEU A 12 -1.07 5.63 17.03
N ILE A 13 0.07 6.13 16.57
CA ILE A 13 0.57 5.91 15.21
C ILE A 13 1.88 5.13 15.29
N LEU A 14 1.89 3.94 14.71
CA LEU A 14 3.09 3.11 14.55
C LEU A 14 3.69 3.36 13.18
N VAL A 15 4.96 3.74 13.16
CA VAL A 15 5.69 4.04 11.93
C VAL A 15 6.92 3.19 11.84
N GLY A 16 7.23 2.70 10.65
CA GLY A 16 8.47 1.98 10.41
C GLY A 16 8.87 1.98 8.95
N ARG A 17 10.16 1.72 8.71
CA ARG A 17 10.74 1.66 7.36
C ARG A 17 11.40 0.31 7.15
N SER A 18 11.36 -0.23 5.94
CA SER A 18 11.96 -1.53 5.63
C SER A 18 11.43 -2.58 6.60
N ILE A 19 12.29 -3.45 7.14
CA ILE A 19 11.92 -4.45 8.13
C ILE A 19 11.29 -3.85 9.40
N GLY A 20 11.65 -2.62 9.77
CA GLY A 20 11.04 -1.91 10.90
C GLY A 20 9.56 -1.60 10.66
N GLY A 21 9.12 -1.43 9.41
CA GLY A 21 7.70 -1.27 9.10
C GLY A 21 6.94 -2.60 9.12
N SER A 22 7.58 -3.72 8.76
CA SER A 22 7.02 -5.06 9.00
C SER A 22 6.78 -5.30 10.50
N VAL A 23 7.74 -4.92 11.34
CA VAL A 23 7.59 -4.94 12.80
C VAL A 23 6.45 -4.03 13.25
N ALA A 24 6.37 -2.79 12.74
CA ALA A 24 5.29 -1.86 13.06
C ALA A 24 3.89 -2.43 12.70
N ALA A 25 3.76 -3.09 11.55
CA ALA A 25 2.51 -3.72 11.12
C ALA A 25 2.12 -4.88 12.04
N LEU A 26 3.06 -5.76 12.39
CA LEU A 26 2.83 -6.86 13.33
C LEU A 26 2.49 -6.36 14.74
N CYS A 27 3.17 -5.32 15.22
CA CYS A 27 2.83 -4.66 16.49
C CYS A 27 1.41 -4.07 16.45
N THR A 28 1.02 -3.45 15.35
CA THR A 28 -0.33 -2.90 15.17
C THR A 28 -1.38 -4.01 15.21
N LEU A 29 -1.15 -5.14 14.53
CA LEU A 29 -2.03 -6.32 14.61
C LEU A 29 -2.14 -6.86 16.04
N TRP A 30 -1.02 -6.92 16.76
CA TRP A 30 -1.03 -7.33 18.17
C TRP A 30 -1.85 -6.38 19.04
N LEU A 31 -1.76 -5.07 18.82
CA LEU A 31 -2.55 -4.07 19.52
C LEU A 31 -4.04 -4.18 19.18
N LEU A 32 -4.39 -4.31 17.90
CA LEU A 32 -5.77 -4.47 17.43
C LEU A 32 -6.44 -5.72 18.01
N LYS A 33 -5.69 -6.81 18.15
CA LYS A 33 -6.18 -8.07 18.70
C LYS A 33 -6.34 -8.03 20.23
N ASN A 34 -5.40 -7.41 20.94
CA ASN A 34 -5.29 -7.56 22.40
C ASN A 34 -5.77 -6.33 23.19
N GLN A 35 -6.05 -5.19 22.55
CA GLN A 35 -6.49 -3.99 23.26
C GLN A 35 -7.94 -3.63 22.93
N SER A 36 -8.78 -3.54 23.97
CA SER A 36 -10.14 -2.97 23.89
C SER A 36 -10.12 -1.44 23.96
N SER A 37 -9.10 -0.82 23.35
CA SER A 37 -8.94 0.63 23.34
C SER A 37 -10.03 1.26 22.46
N PRO A 38 -10.72 2.35 22.90
CA PRO A 38 -11.72 3.02 22.06
C PRO A 38 -11.11 3.72 20.82
N SER A 39 -9.78 3.85 20.75
CA SER A 39 -9.07 4.42 19.60
C SER A 39 -8.20 3.35 18.94
N LEU A 40 -8.45 3.09 17.65
CA LEU A 40 -7.66 2.13 16.88
C LEU A 40 -6.27 2.72 16.55
N PRO A 41 -5.20 1.93 16.70
CA PRO A 41 -3.86 2.36 16.27
C PRO A 41 -3.78 2.44 14.75
N LEU A 42 -3.12 3.47 14.22
CA LEU A 42 -2.81 3.61 12.81
C LEU A 42 -1.38 3.10 12.54
N CYS A 43 -1.17 2.40 11.44
CA CYS A 43 0.14 1.95 10.98
C CYS A 43 0.50 2.60 9.64
N ILE A 44 1.65 3.27 9.59
CA ILE A 44 2.19 3.85 8.35
C ILE A 44 3.59 3.28 8.13
N THR A 45 3.80 2.57 7.03
CA THR A 45 5.09 1.94 6.72
C THR A 45 5.69 2.50 5.44
N PHE A 46 7.02 2.44 5.33
CA PHE A 46 7.77 2.95 4.17
C PHE A 46 8.71 1.89 3.62
N GLY A 47 8.46 1.43 2.39
CA GLY A 47 9.30 0.45 1.70
C GLY A 47 9.46 -0.83 2.51
N SER A 48 8.39 -1.33 3.09
CA SER A 48 8.42 -2.50 3.99
C SER A 48 8.05 -3.77 3.24
N PRO A 49 8.76 -4.89 3.47
CA PRO A 49 8.40 -6.16 2.85
C PRO A 49 7.04 -6.64 3.34
N LEU A 50 6.30 -7.33 2.45
CA LEU A 50 5.02 -7.96 2.80
C LEU A 50 5.17 -8.86 4.04
N VAL A 51 4.13 -8.92 4.87
CA VAL A 51 4.09 -9.81 6.03
C VAL A 51 2.83 -10.66 6.02
N GLY A 52 2.98 -11.91 6.42
CA GLY A 52 1.88 -12.86 6.56
C GLY A 52 1.33 -13.37 5.24
N ASP A 53 0.60 -14.46 5.34
CA ASP A 53 0.07 -15.21 4.21
C ASP A 53 -1.39 -14.84 3.90
N GLU A 54 -2.00 -15.60 3.00
CA GLU A 54 -3.42 -15.46 2.64
C GLU A 54 -4.36 -15.63 3.84
N GLY A 55 -3.97 -16.44 4.83
CA GLY A 55 -4.73 -16.63 6.07
C GLY A 55 -4.76 -15.34 6.89
N LEU A 56 -3.60 -14.70 7.08
CA LEU A 56 -3.53 -13.41 7.77
C LEU A 56 -4.31 -12.33 7.02
N ARG A 57 -4.14 -12.22 5.70
CA ARG A 57 -4.89 -11.26 4.87
C ARG A 57 -6.39 -11.39 5.09
N LYS A 58 -6.93 -12.61 4.96
CA LYS A 58 -8.36 -12.88 5.16
C LYS A 58 -8.82 -12.53 6.58
N ALA A 59 -8.00 -12.78 7.59
CA ALA A 59 -8.33 -12.43 8.96
C ALA A 59 -8.42 -10.90 9.18
N ILE A 60 -7.56 -10.12 8.51
CA ILE A 60 -7.60 -8.66 8.55
C ILE A 60 -8.81 -8.14 7.76
N ASP A 61 -9.06 -8.66 6.56
CA ASP A 61 -10.20 -8.26 5.72
C ASP A 61 -11.55 -8.60 6.35
N ALA A 62 -11.62 -9.61 7.23
CA ALA A 62 -12.84 -9.94 7.96
C ALA A 62 -13.27 -8.85 8.97
N VAL A 63 -12.38 -7.89 9.29
CA VAL A 63 -12.64 -6.78 10.21
C VAL A 63 -12.32 -5.47 9.50
N GLU A 64 -13.32 -4.85 8.86
CA GLU A 64 -13.17 -3.62 8.06
C GLU A 64 -12.41 -2.50 8.79
N GLN A 65 -12.66 -2.34 10.09
CA GLN A 65 -11.97 -1.33 10.89
C GLN A 65 -10.46 -1.58 11.01
N TRP A 66 -10.02 -2.85 10.99
CA TRP A 66 -8.60 -3.22 11.05
C TRP A 66 -7.92 -2.92 9.72
N LYS A 67 -8.54 -3.31 8.60
CA LYS A 67 -8.02 -3.04 7.26
C LYS A 67 -7.69 -1.56 7.06
N ALA A 68 -8.60 -0.67 7.49
CA ALA A 68 -8.44 0.78 7.38
C ALA A 68 -7.28 1.37 8.21
N GLN A 69 -6.67 0.59 9.13
CA GLN A 69 -5.56 1.06 9.95
C GLN A 69 -4.19 0.92 9.30
N PHE A 70 -4.07 0.27 8.14
CA PHE A 70 -2.77 -0.06 7.55
C PHE A 70 -2.51 0.73 6.27
N TRP A 71 -1.46 1.54 6.27
CA TRP A 71 -1.00 2.32 5.13
C TRP A 71 0.45 1.95 4.81
N HIS A 72 0.68 1.50 3.58
CA HIS A 72 1.97 1.02 3.10
C HIS A 72 2.46 1.91 1.97
N VAL A 73 3.46 2.74 2.25
CA VAL A 73 4.07 3.60 1.23
C VAL A 73 5.15 2.81 0.50
N ALA A 74 4.97 2.60 -0.80
CA ALA A 74 5.92 1.90 -1.66
C ALA A 74 6.32 2.78 -2.84
N GLY A 75 7.60 2.73 -3.23
CA GLY A 75 8.10 3.55 -4.32
C GLY A 75 8.28 2.73 -5.58
N HIS A 76 8.11 3.32 -6.77
CA HIS A 76 8.18 2.66 -8.08
C HIS A 76 9.50 1.89 -8.41
N ASP A 77 10.53 1.96 -7.56
CA ASP A 77 11.79 1.23 -7.80
C ASP A 77 12.29 0.62 -6.49
N ASP A 78 11.44 0.59 -5.46
CA ASP A 78 11.80 -0.02 -4.19
C ASP A 78 11.56 -1.52 -4.30
N VAL A 79 12.64 -2.30 -4.25
CA VAL A 79 12.58 -3.76 -4.30
C VAL A 79 12.13 -4.37 -2.96
N ILE A 80 12.24 -3.63 -1.85
CA ILE A 80 12.02 -4.15 -0.50
C ILE A 80 10.59 -4.66 -0.30
N PRO A 81 9.52 -3.93 -0.73
CA PRO A 81 8.15 -4.43 -0.61
C PRO A 81 7.91 -5.82 -1.18
N ARG A 82 8.69 -6.28 -2.17
CA ARG A 82 8.49 -7.56 -2.87
C ARG A 82 9.30 -8.72 -2.37
N LEU A 83 10.23 -8.52 -1.43
CA LEU A 83 11.18 -9.57 -1.03
C LEU A 83 10.51 -10.90 -0.66
N PHE A 84 9.30 -10.85 -0.10
CA PHE A 84 8.53 -12.04 0.31
C PHE A 84 7.28 -12.31 -0.54
N ALA A 85 7.15 -11.63 -1.68
CA ALA A 85 6.06 -11.82 -2.64
C ALA A 85 6.34 -12.95 -3.66
N CYS A 86 7.57 -13.45 -3.77
CA CYS A 86 7.95 -14.45 -4.78
C CYS A 86 7.57 -15.89 -4.40
N ARG A 87 7.10 -16.64 -5.40
CA ARG A 87 7.07 -18.11 -5.40
C ARG A 87 8.46 -18.62 -5.81
N PRO A 88 9.14 -19.47 -5.04
CA PRO A 88 10.38 -20.10 -5.51
C PRO A 88 10.03 -21.02 -6.68
N THR A 89 10.52 -20.68 -7.88
CA THR A 89 10.60 -21.64 -8.99
C THR A 89 11.64 -22.68 -8.60
N GLY A 90 11.19 -23.77 -7.99
CA GLY A 90 12.03 -24.88 -7.56
C GLY A 90 11.83 -25.18 -6.08
N GLN A 91 11.05 -26.23 -5.82
CA GLN A 91 10.97 -27.02 -4.58
C GLN A 91 11.40 -26.30 -3.31
N ASN A 92 10.62 -25.32 -2.84
CA ASN A 92 10.54 -24.93 -1.43
C ASN A 92 9.22 -24.16 -1.24
N SER A 93 8.27 -24.78 -0.55
CA SER A 93 6.92 -24.28 -0.31
C SER A 93 6.91 -23.14 0.71
N CYS A 94 7.52 -21.98 0.41
CA CYS A 94 7.31 -20.80 1.24
C CYS A 94 5.96 -20.19 0.85
N SER A 95 5.03 -20.08 1.80
CA SER A 95 3.73 -19.43 1.57
C SER A 95 3.97 -17.99 1.13
N GLN A 96 3.49 -17.65 -0.06
CA GLN A 96 3.61 -16.31 -0.63
C GLN A 96 2.99 -15.30 0.33
N CYS A 97 3.76 -14.29 0.77
CA CYS A 97 3.18 -13.23 1.59
C CYS A 97 2.16 -12.45 0.77
N LYS A 98 1.09 -11.99 1.41
CA LYS A 98 -0.03 -11.32 0.75
C LYS A 98 -0.18 -9.88 1.24
N PRO A 99 -0.43 -8.92 0.33
CA PRO A 99 -0.73 -7.56 0.75
C PRO A 99 -2.03 -7.51 1.57
N PHE A 100 -2.06 -6.62 2.54
CA PHE A 100 -3.26 -6.20 3.27
C PHE A 100 -3.18 -4.69 3.52
N GLY A 101 -4.30 -4.06 3.85
CA GLY A 101 -4.37 -2.61 4.01
C GLY A 101 -4.26 -1.85 2.69
N THR A 102 -4.00 -0.56 2.79
CA THR A 102 -3.90 0.37 1.66
C THR A 102 -2.45 0.61 1.28
N TYR A 103 -2.12 0.43 -0.01
CA TYR A 103 -0.81 0.75 -0.55
C TYR A 103 -0.83 2.11 -1.24
N PHE A 104 0.02 3.02 -0.77
CA PHE A 104 0.28 4.31 -1.41
C PHE A 104 1.53 4.19 -2.26
N LEU A 105 1.33 3.98 -3.56
CA LEU A 105 2.40 3.82 -4.55
C LEU A 105 2.86 5.19 -5.03
N ILE A 106 4.16 5.45 -4.99
CA ILE A 106 4.76 6.75 -5.32
C ILE A 106 5.84 6.60 -6.40
N SER A 107 5.78 7.46 -7.40
CA SER A 107 6.87 7.75 -8.33
C SER A 107 7.29 9.22 -8.24
N ASP A 108 8.29 9.60 -9.03
CA ASP A 108 8.64 10.99 -9.26
C ASP A 108 7.53 11.77 -9.98
N SER A 109 6.74 11.09 -10.81
CA SER A 109 5.69 11.65 -11.66
C SER A 109 4.31 11.72 -10.99
N GLY A 110 4.01 10.88 -10.00
CA GLY A 110 2.71 10.86 -9.33
C GLY A 110 2.59 9.84 -8.20
N CYS A 111 1.36 9.64 -7.73
CA CYS A 111 1.05 8.63 -6.71
C CYS A 111 -0.36 8.06 -6.88
N THR A 112 -0.60 6.85 -6.39
CA THR A 112 -1.92 6.20 -6.39
C THR A 112 -2.13 5.35 -5.13
N CYS A 113 -3.39 5.19 -4.70
CA CYS A 113 -3.80 4.32 -3.61
C CYS A 113 -4.39 3.02 -4.17
N VAL A 114 -3.99 1.87 -3.62
CA VAL A 114 -4.43 0.55 -4.06
C VAL A 114 -4.68 -0.34 -2.85
N ASP A 115 -5.89 -0.88 -2.74
CA ASP A 115 -6.31 -1.74 -1.61
C ASP A 115 -6.61 -3.17 -2.05
N ASP A 116 -6.68 -3.42 -3.36
CA ASP A 116 -6.89 -4.75 -3.94
C ASP A 116 -5.56 -5.52 -3.94
N PRO A 117 -5.46 -6.65 -3.23
CA PRO A 117 -4.18 -7.34 -3.00
C PRO A 117 -3.55 -7.88 -4.29
N ASP A 118 -4.36 -8.29 -5.26
CA ASP A 118 -3.86 -8.78 -6.55
C ASP A 118 -3.30 -7.61 -7.38
N SER A 119 -4.01 -6.48 -7.42
CA SER A 119 -3.55 -5.25 -8.07
C SER A 119 -2.27 -4.70 -7.42
N VAL A 120 -2.15 -4.79 -6.08
CA VAL A 120 -0.90 -4.41 -5.37
C VAL A 120 0.26 -5.31 -5.82
N LEU A 121 0.07 -6.63 -5.87
CA LEU A 121 1.11 -7.54 -6.33
C LEU A 121 1.53 -7.25 -7.77
N GLU A 122 0.58 -7.06 -8.67
CA GLU A 122 0.84 -6.73 -10.07
C GLU A 122 1.62 -5.41 -10.21
N LEU A 123 1.21 -4.36 -9.50
CA LEU A 123 1.88 -3.07 -9.54
C LEU A 123 3.27 -3.12 -8.92
N LEU A 124 3.44 -3.80 -7.78
CA LEU A 124 4.77 -4.07 -7.24
C LEU A 124 5.61 -4.82 -8.28
N ASP A 125 5.03 -5.81 -8.97
CA ASP A 125 5.71 -6.59 -10.00
C ASP A 125 6.24 -5.76 -11.17
N LEU A 126 5.42 -4.83 -11.65
CA LEU A 126 5.76 -3.89 -12.73
C LEU A 126 6.78 -2.81 -12.33
N THR A 127 6.90 -2.53 -11.04
CA THR A 127 7.75 -1.46 -10.48
C THR A 127 9.09 -1.98 -9.95
N SER A 128 9.57 -3.14 -10.40
CA SER A 128 10.90 -3.61 -10.02
C SER A 128 11.89 -3.53 -11.18
N PRO A 129 13.11 -3.02 -10.95
CA PRO A 129 14.19 -3.27 -11.87
C PRO A 129 14.46 -4.78 -11.96
N SER A 130 15.02 -5.21 -13.10
CA SER A 130 15.43 -6.59 -13.37
C SER A 130 16.18 -7.18 -12.17
N LEU A 131 15.83 -8.41 -11.77
CA LEU A 131 16.41 -9.10 -10.61
C LEU A 131 17.95 -9.22 -10.68
N ASP A 132 18.52 -9.11 -11.88
CA ASP A 132 19.95 -9.13 -12.19
C ASP A 132 20.75 -7.97 -11.53
N LYS A 133 20.09 -6.95 -10.97
CA LYS A 133 20.74 -5.78 -10.31
C LYS A 133 20.58 -5.75 -8.79
N LEU A 134 20.18 -6.87 -8.16
CA LEU A 134 19.90 -6.99 -6.71
C LEU A 134 20.96 -6.37 -5.76
N PRO A 135 22.29 -6.59 -5.93
CA PRO A 135 23.26 -6.11 -4.96
C PRO A 135 23.44 -4.58 -4.95
N MET A 136 23.02 -3.87 -6.01
CA MET A 136 23.07 -2.40 -6.07
C MET A 136 21.79 -1.71 -5.56
N GLN A 137 20.68 -2.46 -5.43
CA GLN A 137 19.30 -1.97 -5.27
C GLN A 137 18.69 -2.20 -3.88
N LEU A 138 19.39 -2.89 -2.98
CA LEU A 138 19.03 -2.97 -1.55
C LEU A 138 19.19 -1.63 -0.82
N ARG A 139 19.62 -0.55 -1.52
CA ARG A 139 19.73 0.78 -0.93
C ARG A 139 18.34 1.29 -0.56
N PRO A 140 18.07 1.55 0.73
CA PRO A 140 16.76 2.00 1.17
C PRO A 140 16.32 3.28 0.43
N LYS A 141 15.15 3.26 -0.22
CA LYS A 141 14.63 4.41 -1.00
C LYS A 141 14.35 5.62 -0.11
N ASN A 142 14.73 6.82 -0.54
CA ASN A 142 14.52 8.05 0.24
C ASN A 142 13.12 8.62 0.00
N TYR A 143 12.14 8.08 0.72
CA TYR A 143 10.74 8.52 0.66
C TYR A 143 10.54 10.00 1.02
N GLY A 144 11.41 10.58 1.86
CA GLY A 144 11.30 11.98 2.25
C GLY A 144 11.49 12.96 1.09
N VAL A 145 12.34 12.63 0.11
CA VAL A 145 12.52 13.45 -1.09
C VAL A 145 11.30 13.34 -2.01
N LEU A 146 10.80 12.12 -2.22
CA LEU A 146 9.65 11.86 -3.10
C LEU A 146 8.38 12.54 -2.58
N LEU A 147 8.10 12.41 -1.28
CA LEU A 147 6.94 13.06 -0.67
C LEU A 147 6.99 14.58 -0.77
N LYS A 148 8.18 15.19 -0.56
CA LYS A 148 8.38 16.64 -0.74
C LYS A 148 8.24 17.09 -2.19
N GLN A 149 8.55 16.23 -3.15
CA GLN A 149 8.35 16.54 -4.57
C GLN A 149 6.87 16.44 -4.94
N LEU A 150 6.15 15.44 -4.45
CA LEU A 150 4.72 15.29 -4.64
C LEU A 150 3.93 16.45 -4.06
N GLU A 151 4.29 16.93 -2.86
CA GLU A 151 3.64 18.07 -2.20
C GLU A 151 3.68 19.35 -3.05
N LYS A 152 4.73 19.51 -3.86
CA LYS A 152 4.91 20.68 -4.75
C LYS A 152 4.15 20.57 -6.06
N LYS A 153 3.64 19.39 -6.40
CA LYS A 153 2.90 19.16 -7.64
C LYS A 153 1.39 19.30 -7.38
N PRO A 154 0.63 19.97 -8.27
CA PRO A 154 -0.81 19.91 -8.18
C PRO A 154 -1.25 18.47 -8.44
N LEU A 155 -1.60 17.74 -7.38
CA LEU A 155 -2.18 16.41 -7.51
C LEU A 155 -3.46 16.55 -8.34
N CYS A 156 -3.51 15.90 -9.52
CA CYS A 156 -4.73 15.84 -10.32
C CYS A 156 -5.85 15.20 -9.47
N ARG A 157 -6.79 16.04 -9.05
CA ARG A 157 -7.85 15.72 -8.10
C ARG A 157 -9.02 15.11 -8.87
N SER A 158 -9.00 13.80 -9.16
CA SER A 158 -10.12 13.15 -9.86
C SER A 158 -11.25 12.78 -8.87
N ARG A 159 -12.49 13.15 -9.22
CA ARG A 159 -13.71 12.99 -8.40
C ARG A 159 -14.19 11.54 -8.41
N ASN A 160 -14.79 11.10 -7.29
CA ASN A 160 -15.50 9.83 -7.13
C ASN A 160 -16.31 9.42 -8.38
N ILE A 161 -16.04 8.24 -8.94
CA ILE A 161 -16.86 7.65 -10.01
C ILE A 161 -17.51 6.38 -9.45
N GLN A 162 -18.79 6.49 -9.09
CA GLN A 162 -19.63 5.34 -8.81
C GLN A 162 -19.80 4.49 -10.08
N ALA A 163 -19.60 3.18 -9.92
CA ALA A 163 -19.74 2.19 -10.98
C ALA A 163 -21.21 2.05 -11.43
N ALA A 164 -21.65 2.90 -12.36
CA ALA A 164 -22.83 2.63 -13.16
C ALA A 164 -22.76 3.39 -14.50
N ARG A 165 -22.31 2.66 -15.54
CA ARG A 165 -22.38 2.97 -16.99
C ARG A 165 -21.60 4.20 -17.44
N PHE A 166 -20.58 3.98 -18.27
CA PHE A 166 -20.20 4.72 -19.52
C PHE A 166 -18.77 4.28 -19.88
N GLN A 167 -18.60 3.57 -21.00
CA GLN A 167 -17.53 2.60 -21.21
C GLN A 167 -16.31 3.09 -22.02
N GLU A 168 -16.16 4.38 -22.32
CA GLU A 168 -15.05 4.81 -23.21
C GLU A 168 -14.20 6.00 -22.70
N SER A 169 -14.61 6.71 -21.64
CA SER A 169 -13.85 7.88 -21.14
C SER A 169 -12.81 7.55 -20.05
N LEU A 170 -12.87 6.36 -19.45
CA LEU A 170 -12.06 6.01 -18.26
C LEU A 170 -10.70 5.43 -18.59
N THR A 171 -10.55 4.80 -19.75
CA THR A 171 -9.29 4.17 -20.17
C THR A 171 -8.20 5.21 -20.35
N VAL A 172 -8.54 6.42 -20.81
CA VAL A 172 -7.60 7.53 -21.01
C VAL A 172 -7.15 8.13 -19.68
N ASP A 173 -8.04 8.29 -18.70
CA ASP A 173 -7.70 8.91 -17.41
C ASP A 173 -6.91 7.93 -16.51
N LEU A 174 -7.26 6.64 -16.53
CA LEU A 174 -6.47 5.57 -15.92
C LEU A 174 -5.14 5.36 -16.65
N ALA A 175 -5.12 5.41 -17.99
CA ALA A 175 -3.89 5.37 -18.78
C ALA A 175 -2.99 6.56 -18.45
N LEU A 176 -3.52 7.77 -18.34
CA LEU A 176 -2.76 8.96 -17.98
C LEU A 176 -2.26 8.90 -16.54
N GLN A 177 -3.03 8.34 -15.62
CA GLN A 177 -2.59 8.14 -14.24
C GLN A 177 -1.54 7.03 -14.12
N LEU A 178 -1.68 5.92 -14.85
CA LEU A 178 -0.70 4.85 -14.93
C LEU A 178 0.57 5.30 -15.67
N ASP A 179 0.46 6.04 -16.77
CA ASP A 179 1.58 6.70 -17.48
C ASP A 179 2.25 7.73 -16.56
N SER A 180 1.48 8.48 -15.76
CA SER A 180 2.03 9.37 -14.73
C SER A 180 2.64 8.64 -13.54
N VAL A 181 2.58 7.30 -13.49
CA VAL A 181 3.29 6.45 -12.52
C VAL A 181 4.36 5.60 -13.24
N GLY A 182 4.55 5.77 -14.55
CA GLY A 182 5.52 5.05 -15.38
C GLY A 182 5.07 3.69 -15.90
N ILE A 183 3.76 3.39 -15.87
CA ILE A 183 3.18 2.09 -16.24
C ILE A 183 2.35 2.26 -17.52
N GLY A 184 2.88 1.77 -18.64
CA GLY A 184 2.24 1.88 -19.96
C GLY A 184 0.89 1.14 -20.08
N SER A 185 -0.04 1.78 -20.79
CA SER A 185 -1.49 1.53 -20.87
C SER A 185 -2.01 0.17 -21.38
N ASN A 186 -1.20 -0.89 -21.49
CA ASN A 186 -1.59 -2.10 -22.23
C ASN A 186 -1.91 -3.35 -21.38
N HIS A 187 -1.98 -3.28 -20.04
CA HIS A 187 -2.12 -4.52 -19.25
C HIS A 187 -3.07 -4.56 -18.03
N LEU A 188 -3.61 -3.46 -17.52
CA LEU A 188 -4.49 -3.51 -16.34
C LEU A 188 -5.96 -3.22 -16.66
N VAL A 189 -6.83 -4.22 -16.47
CA VAL A 189 -8.28 -4.02 -16.27
C VAL A 189 -8.65 -4.66 -14.94
N ARG A 190 -8.53 -3.93 -13.82
CA ARG A 190 -9.30 -4.17 -12.57
C ARG A 190 -9.09 -3.05 -11.55
N LYS A 191 -10.07 -2.96 -10.64
CA LYS A 191 -10.45 -1.84 -9.77
C LYS A 191 -9.29 -1.21 -8.99
N ALA A 192 -8.84 -0.03 -9.40
CA ALA A 192 -8.26 0.96 -8.51
C ALA A 192 -9.40 1.75 -7.84
N SER A 193 -9.47 1.73 -6.51
CA SER A 193 -10.33 2.63 -5.76
C SER A 193 -9.50 3.85 -5.37
N PHE A 194 -9.74 4.97 -6.04
CA PHE A 194 -9.18 6.26 -5.65
C PHE A 194 -9.95 6.79 -4.45
N PHE A 195 -9.40 6.66 -3.25
CA PHE A 195 -9.94 7.30 -2.06
C PHE A 195 -9.19 8.59 -1.75
N PHE A 196 -9.93 9.71 -1.74
CA PHE A 196 -9.60 10.96 -1.04
C PHE A 196 -10.80 11.37 -0.20
#